data_AF-A0A317SQD2-F1
#
_entry.id   AF-A0A317SQD2-F1
#
_cell.length_a   1.000
_cell.length_b   1.000
_cell.length_c   1.000
_cell.angle_alpha   90.00
_cell.angle_beta   90.00
_cell.angle_gamma   90.00
#
_symmetry.space_group_name_H-M   'P 1'
#
loop_
_entity.id
_entity.type
_entity.pdbx_description
1 polymer ?
#
loop_
_entity_poly.entity_id
_entity_poly.type
_entity_poly.pdbx_seq_one_letter_code
_entity_poly.pdbx_strand_id
1 'polypeptide(L)'
;MTNEPPPIATSTPPPEFLPANAFDFIPDLHALLLRVSREELELKDVDHESSHIRLKMERARAMVANLPDVDRSLGEQKKEIRELEERIEKQRGMIKAVAEMQIVKDIIRRRGGVE
;
A
#
# COMPACT_ATOMS: atom_id res chain seq x y z
N MET A 1 6.17 -1.80 -39.00
CA MET A 1 6.33 -2.50 -37.71
C MET A 1 6.24 -1.46 -36.61
N THR A 2 5.01 -1.07 -36.27
CA THR A 2 4.69 -0.04 -35.28
C THR A 2 4.67 -0.70 -33.90
N ASN A 3 5.67 -0.44 -33.06
CA ASN A 3 5.64 -0.84 -31.66
C ASN A 3 4.67 0.08 -30.93
N GLU A 4 3.47 -0.43 -30.68
CA GLU A 4 2.53 0.15 -29.74
C GLU A 4 3.11 0.00 -28.32
N PRO A 5 3.17 1.07 -27.50
CA PRO A 5 3.58 0.93 -26.10
C PRO A 5 2.58 0.01 -25.38
N PRO A 6 3.02 -0.82 -24.42
CA PRO A 6 2.11 -1.67 -23.67
C PRO A 6 1.03 -0.80 -23.02
N PRO A 7 -0.23 -1.28 -22.94
CA PRO A 7 -1.32 -0.51 -22.39
C PRO A 7 -0.95 -0.11 -20.97
N ILE A 8 -0.78 1.19 -20.73
CA ILE A 8 -0.77 1.73 -19.38
C ILE A 8 -2.19 1.48 -18.88
N ALA A 9 -2.37 0.38 -18.16
CA ALA A 9 -3.63 0.04 -17.55
C ALA A 9 -4.07 1.23 -16.69
N THR A 10 -5.04 1.99 -17.18
CA THR A 10 -5.79 2.98 -16.41
C THR A 10 -6.68 2.22 -15.43
N SER A 11 -6.07 1.59 -14.43
CA SER A 11 -6.75 1.10 -13.25
C SER A 11 -6.59 2.20 -12.21
N THR A 12 -7.65 2.94 -11.90
CA THR A 12 -7.69 3.73 -10.66
C THR A 12 -7.26 2.78 -9.54
N PRO A 13 -6.13 3.02 -8.85
CA PRO A 13 -5.62 2.07 -7.90
C PRO A 13 -6.67 1.90 -6.78
N PRO A 14 -7.00 0.65 -6.39
CA PRO A 14 -7.76 0.43 -5.17
C PRO A 14 -7.05 1.16 -4.01
N PRO A 15 -7.79 1.72 -3.04
CA PRO A 15 -7.18 2.50 -1.96
C PRO A 15 -6.09 1.66 -1.29
N GLU A 16 -4.84 2.06 -1.51
CA GLU A 16 -3.63 1.37 -0.99
C GLU A 16 -3.58 1.40 0.53
N PHE A 17 -4.34 2.32 1.14
CA PHE A 17 -4.37 2.55 2.57
C PHE A 17 -5.79 2.63 3.08
N LEU A 18 -5.97 2.09 4.29
CA LEU A 18 -7.19 2.30 5.05
C LEU A 18 -7.30 3.79 5.42
N PRO A 19 -8.51 4.38 5.37
CA PRO A 19 -8.69 5.73 5.87
C PRO A 19 -8.47 5.76 7.39
N ALA A 20 -8.04 6.91 7.91
CA ALA A 20 -7.71 7.06 9.33
C ALA A 20 -8.86 6.65 10.27
N ASN A 21 -10.11 6.80 9.81
CA ASN A 21 -11.32 6.48 10.55
C ASN A 21 -11.74 5.00 10.48
N ALA A 22 -11.00 4.12 9.80
CA ALA A 22 -11.36 2.71 9.63
C ALA A 22 -11.51 1.97 10.97
N PHE A 23 -10.83 2.45 12.02
CA PHE A 23 -10.81 1.84 13.34
C PHE A 23 -11.31 2.74 14.48
N ASP A 24 -12.08 3.79 14.16
CA ASP A 24 -12.64 4.72 15.16
C ASP A 24 -13.61 4.06 16.16
N PHE A 25 -13.97 2.79 15.95
CA PHE A 25 -14.78 1.99 16.87
C PHE A 25 -13.98 1.39 18.04
N ILE A 26 -12.64 1.40 18.01
CA ILE A 26 -11.82 0.77 19.05
C ILE A 26 -12.08 1.36 20.44
N PRO A 27 -12.16 2.70 20.63
CA PRO A 27 -12.50 3.27 21.94
C PRO A 27 -13.87 2.80 22.45
N ASP A 28 -14.88 2.80 21.59
CA ASP A 28 -16.25 2.35 21.90
C ASP A 28 -16.26 0.85 22.29
N LEU A 29 -15.54 0.02 21.52
CA LEU A 29 -15.40 -1.41 21.76
C LEU A 29 -14.71 -1.68 23.10
N HIS A 30 -13.62 -0.97 23.39
CA HIS A 30 -12.91 -1.10 24.65
C HIS A 30 -13.78 -0.68 25.84
N ALA A 31 -14.50 0.44 25.73
CA ALA A 31 -15.44 0.88 26.76
C ALA A 31 -16.55 -0.15 27.02
N LEU A 32 -17.10 -0.74 25.95
CA LEU A 32 -18.10 -1.81 26.08
C LEU A 32 -17.53 -3.06 26.75
N LEU A 33 -16.33 -3.50 26.36
CA LEU A 33 -15.67 -4.66 26.97
C LEU A 33 -15.37 -4.44 28.45
N LEU A 34 -14.97 -3.22 28.85
CA LEU A 34 -14.80 -2.88 30.26
C LEU A 34 -16.11 -3.00 31.03
N ARG A 35 -17.20 -2.43 30.52
CA ARG A 35 -18.54 -2.54 31.14
C ARG A 35 -18.98 -3.99 31.30
N VAL A 36 -18.77 -4.82 30.28
CA VAL A 36 -19.08 -6.26 30.33
C VAL A 36 -18.22 -6.97 31.38
N SER A 37 -16.90 -6.70 31.42
CA SER A 37 -15.97 -7.33 32.36
C SER A 37 -16.21 -6.96 33.83
N ARG A 38 -16.84 -5.82 34.08
CA ARG A 38 -17.18 -5.30 35.41
C ARG A 38 -18.62 -5.61 35.82
N GLU A 39 -19.36 -6.36 35.01
CA GLU A 39 -20.78 -6.65 35.22
C GLU A 39 -21.65 -5.37 35.30
N GLU A 40 -21.21 -4.28 34.68
CA GLU A 40 -21.91 -2.99 34.59
C GLU A 40 -22.92 -2.95 33.41
N LEU A 41 -23.07 -4.07 32.70
CA LEU A 41 -23.98 -4.23 31.58
C LEU A 41 -24.73 -5.56 31.71
N GLU A 42 -26.06 -5.51 31.65
CA GLU A 42 -26.87 -6.72 31.65
C GLU A 42 -26.69 -7.49 30.35
N LEU A 43 -26.63 -8.83 30.44
CA LEU A 43 -26.42 -9.72 29.30
C LEU A 43 -27.41 -9.49 28.15
N LYS A 44 -28.66 -9.15 28.47
CA LYS A 44 -29.72 -8.88 27.49
C LYS A 44 -29.48 -7.62 26.65
N ASP A 45 -28.73 -6.67 27.19
CA ASP A 45 -28.48 -5.36 26.57
C ASP A 45 -27.20 -5.36 25.72
N VAL A 46 -26.35 -6.39 25.84
CA VAL A 46 -25.08 -6.50 25.11
C VAL A 46 -25.28 -6.46 23.59
N ASP A 47 -26.29 -7.15 23.06
CA ASP A 47 -26.56 -7.14 21.62
C ASP A 47 -26.98 -5.76 21.12
N HIS A 48 -27.82 -5.05 21.89
CA HIS A 48 -28.24 -3.69 21.56
C HIS A 48 -27.05 -2.71 21.61
N GLU A 49 -26.30 -2.70 22.71
CA GLU A 49 -25.15 -1.81 22.91
C GLU A 49 -24.02 -2.07 21.91
N SER A 50 -23.82 -3.33 21.50
CA SER A 50 -22.76 -3.71 20.55
C SER A 50 -23.15 -3.53 19.08
N SER A 51 -24.44 -3.34 18.74
CA SER A 51 -24.93 -3.36 17.35
C SER A 51 -24.20 -2.37 16.43
N HIS A 52 -24.00 -1.14 16.89
CA HIS A 52 -23.30 -0.12 16.11
C HIS A 52 -21.79 -0.42 15.95
N ILE A 53 -21.17 -1.02 16.97
CA ILE A 53 -19.76 -1.44 16.95
C ILE A 53 -19.58 -2.58 15.95
N ARG A 54 -20.48 -3.58 15.97
CA ARG A 54 -20.49 -4.70 15.01
C ARG A 54 -20.53 -4.20 13.57
N LEU A 55 -21.41 -3.23 13.28
CA LEU A 55 -21.49 -2.63 11.95
C LEU A 55 -20.20 -1.91 11.53
N LYS A 56 -19.59 -1.13 12.42
CA LYS A 56 -18.29 -0.48 12.16
C LYS A 56 -17.19 -1.52 11.94
N MET A 57 -17.18 -2.61 12.71
CA MET A 57 -16.23 -3.73 12.55
C MET A 57 -16.40 -4.47 11.23
N GLU A 58 -17.62 -4.70 10.77
CA GLU A 58 -17.87 -5.33 9.47
C GLU A 58 -17.36 -4.47 8.32
N ARG A 59 -17.59 -3.16 8.38
CA ARG A 59 -17.03 -2.21 7.40
C ARG A 59 -15.51 -2.24 7.43
N ALA A 60 -14.88 -2.20 8.61
CA ALA A 60 -13.43 -2.28 8.74
C ALA A 60 -12.88 -3.59 8.17
N ARG A 61 -13.53 -4.73 8.43
CA ARG A 61 -13.17 -6.03 7.84
C ARG A 61 -13.26 -6.01 6.32
N ALA A 62 -14.33 -5.46 5.76
CA ALA A 62 -14.48 -5.34 4.31
C ALA A 62 -13.40 -4.44 3.70
N MET A 63 -12.98 -3.38 4.39
CA MET A 63 -11.88 -2.52 3.95
C MET A 63 -10.54 -3.26 3.99
N VAL A 64 -10.26 -3.99 5.07
CA VAL A 64 -9.04 -4.81 5.20
C VAL A 64 -8.99 -5.89 4.12
N ALA A 65 -10.10 -6.57 3.84
CA ALA A 65 -10.18 -7.61 2.83
C ALA A 65 -9.94 -7.09 1.39
N ASN A 66 -10.14 -5.79 1.16
CA ASN A 66 -9.89 -5.15 -0.13
C ASN A 66 -8.49 -4.51 -0.23
N LEU A 67 -7.64 -4.64 0.79
CA LEU A 67 -6.28 -4.12 0.74
C LEU A 67 -5.43 -4.89 -0.28
N PRO A 68 -4.55 -4.20 -1.04
CA PRO A 68 -3.61 -4.87 -1.92
C PRO A 68 -2.65 -5.75 -1.12
N ASP A 69 -2.27 -6.89 -1.70
CA ASP A 69 -1.31 -7.83 -1.12
C ASP A 69 -1.67 -8.35 0.29
N VAL A 70 -2.94 -8.22 0.73
CA VAL A 70 -3.39 -8.66 2.06
C VAL A 70 -3.23 -10.17 2.27
N ASP A 71 -3.30 -10.96 1.19
CA ASP A 71 -3.10 -12.41 1.20
C ASP A 71 -1.62 -12.82 1.18
N ARG A 72 -0.70 -11.86 1.02
CA ARG A 72 0.73 -12.13 0.93
C ARG A 72 1.40 -11.89 2.27
N SER A 73 2.35 -12.76 2.60
CA SER A 73 3.12 -12.61 3.83
C SER A 73 4.11 -11.45 3.75
N LEU A 74 4.43 -10.87 4.92
CA LEU A 74 5.50 -9.88 5.04
C LEU A 74 6.86 -10.41 4.53
N GLY A 75 7.10 -11.72 4.63
CA GLY A 75 8.33 -12.34 4.14
C GLY A 75 8.46 -12.30 2.62
N GLU A 76 7.36 -12.59 1.91
CA GLU A 76 7.29 -12.51 0.45
C GLU A 76 7.43 -11.08 -0.04
N GLN A 77 6.71 -10.15 0.57
CA GLN A 77 6.80 -8.73 0.23
C GLN A 77 8.21 -8.18 0.47
N LYS A 78 8.85 -8.50 1.61
CA LYS A 78 10.26 -8.11 1.87
C LYS A 78 11.26 -8.74 0.91
N LYS A 79 11.00 -9.98 0.46
CA LYS A 79 11.83 -10.61 -0.57
C LYS A 79 11.72 -9.87 -1.89
N GLU A 80 10.50 -9.54 -2.31
CA GLU A 80 10.24 -8.77 -3.52
C GLU A 80 10.89 -7.38 -3.47
N ILE A 81 10.74 -6.66 -2.35
CA ILE A 81 11.41 -5.36 -2.16
C ILE A 81 12.92 -5.48 -2.40
N ARG A 82 13.57 -6.49 -1.81
CA ARG A 82 15.02 -6.71 -2.02
C ARG A 82 15.37 -6.99 -3.47
N GLU A 83 14.59 -7.82 -4.16
CA GLU A 83 14.81 -8.09 -5.59
C GLU A 83 14.60 -6.84 -6.46
N LEU A 84 13.62 -6.02 -6.13
CA LEU A 84 13.36 -4.75 -6.81
C LEU A 84 14.49 -3.75 -6.57
N GLU A 85 14.96 -3.62 -5.33
CA GLU A 85 16.11 -2.78 -4.97
C GLU A 85 17.38 -3.21 -5.72
N GLU A 86 17.65 -4.52 -5.81
CA GLU A 86 18.79 -5.04 -6.60
C GLU A 86 18.67 -4.71 -8.09
N ARG A 87 17.46 -4.84 -8.67
CA ARG A 87 17.19 -4.46 -10.05
C ARG A 87 17.41 -2.96 -10.28
N ILE A 88 16.95 -2.11 -9.36
CA ILE A 88 17.15 -0.66 -9.42
C ILE A 88 18.64 -0.34 -9.40
N GLU A 89 19.41 -0.97 -8.52
CA GLU A 89 20.85 -0.73 -8.42
C GLU A 89 21.57 -1.13 -9.70
N LYS A 90 21.25 -2.30 -10.26
CA LYS A 90 21.79 -2.74 -11.55
C LYS A 90 21.44 -1.75 -12.68
N GLN A 91 20.19 -1.30 -12.74
CA GLN A 91 19.75 -0.33 -13.74
C GLN A 91 20.47 1.01 -13.60
N ARG A 92 20.63 1.52 -12.37
CA ARG A 92 21.42 2.73 -12.08
C ARG A 92 22.88 2.59 -12.54
N GLY A 93 23.50 1.44 -12.27
CA GLY A 93 24.85 1.13 -12.73
C GLY A 93 24.97 1.14 -14.26
N MET A 94 24.01 0.54 -14.97
CA MET A 94 23.98 0.54 -16.44
C MET A 94 23.83 1.97 -17.00
N ILE A 95 22.94 2.78 -16.43
CA ILE A 95 22.76 4.18 -16.84
C ILE A 95 24.07 4.96 -16.66
N LYS A 96 24.76 4.76 -15.53
CA LYS A 96 26.07 5.38 -15.29
C LYS A 96 27.11 4.94 -16.31
N ALA A 97 27.18 3.64 -16.61
CA ALA A 97 28.11 3.11 -17.62
C ALA A 97 27.84 3.68 -19.02
N VAL A 98 26.57 3.79 -19.42
CA VAL A 98 26.17 4.42 -20.69
C VAL A 98 26.54 5.90 -20.72
N ALA A 99 26.32 6.63 -19.62
CA ALA A 99 26.73 8.04 -19.52
C ALA A 99 28.26 8.22 -19.63
N GLU A 100 29.04 7.22 -19.21
CA GLU A 100 30.49 7.25 -19.29
C GLU A 100 31.06 6.91 -20.68
N MET A 101 30.24 6.34 -21.57
CA MET A 101 30.65 6.01 -22.94
C MET A 101 31.07 7.27 -23.71
N GLN A 102 32.22 7.21 -24.37
CA GLN A 102 32.78 8.36 -25.10
C GLN A 102 31.83 8.89 -26.18
N ILE A 103 31.12 7.99 -26.87
CA ILE A 103 30.10 8.37 -27.86
C ILE A 103 29.01 9.24 -27.24
N VAL A 104 28.54 8.90 -26.03
CA VAL A 104 27.50 9.65 -25.32
C VAL A 104 28.06 11.00 -24.85
N LYS A 105 29.29 11.02 -24.33
CA LYS A 105 30.00 12.27 -23.96
C LYS A 105 30.19 13.20 -25.16
N ASP A 106 30.54 12.67 -26.32
CA ASP A 106 30.72 13.44 -27.55
C ASP A 106 29.39 13.94 -28.13
N ILE A 107 28.30 13.19 -27.96
CA ILE A 107 26.94 13.66 -28.30
C ILE A 107 26.50 14.78 -27.36
N ILE A 108 26.71 14.64 -26.04
CA ILE A 108 26.39 15.68 -25.04
C ILE A 108 27.23 16.94 -25.31
N ARG A 109 28.53 16.80 -25.57
CA ARG A 109 29.41 17.94 -25.91
C ARG A 109 28.96 18.66 -27.18
N ARG A 110 28.59 17.92 -28.23
CA ARG A 110 28.08 18.51 -29.49
C ARG A 110 26.72 19.19 -29.31
N ARG A 111 25.88 18.70 -28.39
CA ARG A 111 24.56 19.27 -28.10
C ARG A 111 24.61 20.44 -27.10
N GLY A 112 25.59 20.47 -26.20
CA GLY A 112 25.83 21.55 -25.23
C GLY A 112 26.77 22.66 -25.72
N GLY A 113 27.36 22.54 -26.91
CA GLY A 113 28.20 23.55 -27.56
C GLY A 113 27.44 24.47 -28.52
N VAL A 114 26.12 24.62 -28.33
CA VAL A 114 25.30 25.61 -29.04
C VAL A 114 24.84 26.65 -28.03
N GLU A 115 25.77 27.50 -27.62
CA GLU A 115 25.52 28.88 -27.18
C GLU A 115 26.51 29.79 -27.92
#